data_AF-A0A7X8MF73-F1
#
_entry.id   AF-A0A7X8MF73-F1
#
_cell.length_a   1.000
_cell.length_b   1.000
_cell.length_c   1.000
_cell.angle_alpha   90.00
_cell.angle_beta   90.00
_cell.angle_gamma   90.00
#
_symmetry.space_group_name_H-M   'P 1'
#
loop_
_entity.id
_entity.type
_entity.pdbx_description
1 polymer ?
#
loop_
_entity_poly.entity_id
_entity_poly.type
_entity_poly.pdbx_seq_one_letter_code
_entity_poly.pdbx_strand_id
1 'polypeptide(L)'
;EVRAGWQYGDRYWGSFHNNFIQTTVEQGFIGLTLVLWIFFSGMWLGWRLYKVAEDPLAKGLGLGFTASVMGLLAGNINGSYWHFYTVASYFWIYLAIVLRMTKIAEAPLQEAIDTHEMKDPVGELVQQSY
;
A
#
# COMPACT_ATOMS: atom_id res chain seq x y z
N GLU A 1 -13.71 5.88 41.86
CA GLU A 1 -13.86 7.07 41.01
C GLU A 1 -12.83 7.02 39.91
N VAL A 2 -13.26 6.87 38.66
CA VAL A 2 -12.37 6.73 37.50
C VAL A 2 -11.95 8.13 37.08
N ARG A 3 -10.69 8.51 37.33
CA ARG A 3 -10.13 9.77 36.83
C ARG A 3 -9.86 9.64 35.33
N ALA A 4 -10.91 9.81 34.54
CA ALA A 4 -10.80 10.18 33.14
C ALA A 4 -10.62 11.70 33.07
N GLY A 5 -9.44 12.15 32.65
CA GLY A 5 -9.21 13.58 32.43
C GLY A 5 -7.74 13.91 32.26
N TRP A 6 -7.39 14.31 31.04
CA TRP A 6 -6.20 15.13 30.72
C TRP A 6 -4.83 14.43 30.65
N GLN A 7 -4.66 13.51 29.69
CA GLN A 7 -3.31 13.06 29.28
C GLN A 7 -3.01 13.24 27.78
N TYR A 8 -3.83 14.02 27.07
CA TYR A 8 -3.63 14.35 25.64
C TYR A 8 -3.14 15.79 25.39
N GLY A 9 -2.62 16.47 26.43
CA GLY A 9 -2.15 17.86 26.32
C GLY A 9 -0.66 18.04 25.99
N ASP A 10 0.19 17.07 26.35
CA ASP A 10 1.63 17.33 26.47
C ASP A 10 2.49 16.83 25.29
N ARG A 11 1.89 16.39 24.17
CA ARG A 11 2.67 15.98 22.98
C ARG A 11 2.83 17.07 21.92
N TYR A 12 2.14 18.20 22.05
CA TYR A 12 2.24 19.31 21.10
C TYR A 12 3.55 20.10 21.23
N TRP A 13 4.21 20.06 22.38
CA TRP A 13 5.37 20.89 22.68
C TRP A 13 6.74 20.28 22.28
N GLY A 14 6.74 19.11 21.63
CA GLY A 14 7.97 18.42 21.20
C GLY A 14 7.92 17.76 19.83
N SER A 15 6.82 17.89 19.07
CA SER A 15 6.74 17.39 17.70
C SER A 15 7.09 18.51 16.73
N PHE A 16 7.99 18.24 15.78
CA PHE A 16 8.49 19.23 14.81
C PHE A 16 7.43 19.76 13.82
N HIS A 17 6.13 19.50 14.06
CA HIS A 17 5.04 19.71 13.12
C HIS A 17 5.33 19.15 11.72
N ASN A 18 6.23 18.17 11.64
CA ASN A 18 6.66 17.53 10.41
C ASN A 18 7.14 16.12 10.78
N ASN A 19 6.38 15.13 10.31
CA ASN A 19 6.65 13.74 10.60
C ASN A 19 8.03 13.31 10.09
N PHE A 20 8.40 13.76 8.89
CA PHE A 20 9.64 13.33 8.23
C PHE A 20 10.88 13.82 8.99
N ILE A 21 10.86 15.06 9.49
CA ILE A 21 11.95 15.59 10.30
C ILE A 21 12.03 14.82 11.62
N GLN A 22 10.88 14.63 12.29
CA GLN A 22 10.83 13.88 13.54
C GLN A 22 11.36 12.44 13.38
N THR A 23 10.91 11.71 12.36
CA THR A 23 11.40 10.35 12.06
C THR A 23 12.89 10.34 11.74
N THR A 24 13.40 11.35 11.04
CA THR A 24 14.84 11.44 10.74
C THR A 24 15.67 11.65 12.00
N VAL A 25 15.20 12.47 12.95
CA VAL A 25 15.90 12.71 14.22
C VAL A 25 15.84 11.48 15.13
N GLU A 26 14.69 10.81 15.21
CA GLU A 26 14.46 9.69 16.14
C GLU A 26 14.99 8.34 15.62
N GLN A 27 14.97 8.11 14.31
CA GLN A 27 15.27 6.82 13.68
C GLN A 27 16.38 6.91 12.62
N GLY A 28 16.92 8.11 12.38
CA GLY A 28 17.90 8.37 11.34
C GLY A 28 17.32 8.32 9.92
N PHE A 29 18.20 8.49 8.94
CA PHE A 29 17.85 8.39 7.51
C PHE A 29 17.31 7.01 7.11
N ILE A 30 17.68 5.96 7.85
CA ILE A 30 17.21 4.59 7.61
C ILE A 30 15.71 4.49 7.91
N GLY A 31 15.27 5.01 9.05
CA GLY A 31 13.85 5.05 9.41
C GLY A 31 13.02 5.86 8.41
N LEU A 32 13.52 7.03 8.01
CA LEU A 32 12.88 7.85 6.99
C LEU A 32 12.72 7.08 5.66
N THR A 33 13.78 6.41 5.21
CA THR A 33 13.77 5.67 3.94
C THR A 33 12.76 4.52 3.98
N LEU A 34 12.66 3.79 5.10
CA LEU A 34 11.68 2.71 5.27
C LEU A 34 10.23 3.23 5.27
N VAL A 35 9.96 4.35 5.94
CA VAL A 35 8.62 4.96 5.94
C VAL A 35 8.22 5.42 4.55
N LEU A 36 9.13 6.10 3.84
CA LEU A 36 8.90 6.52 2.46
C LEU A 36 8.69 5.31 1.54
N TRP A 37 9.48 4.25 1.70
CA TRP A 37 9.32 3.00 0.96
C TRP A 37 7.92 2.39 1.14
N ILE A 38 7.38 2.39 2.36
CA ILE A 38 6.02 1.92 2.64
C ILE A 38 4.98 2.75 1.88
N PHE A 39 5.12 4.08 1.86
CA PHE A 39 4.18 4.93 1.12
C PHE A 39 4.29 4.75 -0.40
N PHE A 40 5.51 4.74 -0.95
CA PHE A 40 5.72 4.56 -2.38
C PHE A 40 5.28 3.17 -2.87
N SER A 41 5.57 2.12 -2.09
CA SER A 41 5.08 0.77 -2.41
C SER A 41 3.55 0.68 -2.33
N GLY A 42 2.92 1.33 -1.35
CA GLY A 42 1.47 1.45 -1.29
C GLY A 42 0.87 2.13 -2.52
N MET A 43 1.40 3.29 -2.93
CA MET A 43 0.97 3.99 -4.14
C MET A 43 1.17 3.14 -5.39
N TRP A 44 2.30 2.44 -5.51
CA TRP A 44 2.57 1.53 -6.62
C TRP A 44 1.52 0.41 -6.72
N LEU A 45 1.15 -0.19 -5.58
CA LEU A 45 0.12 -1.22 -5.53
C LEU A 45 -1.27 -0.68 -5.90
N GLY A 46 -1.64 0.50 -5.39
CA GLY A 46 -2.89 1.16 -5.78
C GLY A 46 -2.96 1.45 -7.28
N TRP A 47 -1.86 1.93 -7.85
CA TRP A 47 -1.73 2.19 -9.28
C TRP A 47 -1.79 0.89 -10.11
N ARG A 48 -1.15 -0.18 -9.64
CA ARG A 48 -1.21 -1.50 -10.26
C ARG A 48 -2.64 -2.03 -10.29
N LEU A 49 -3.37 -1.94 -9.18
CA LEU A 49 -4.79 -2.35 -9.13
C LEU A 49 -5.62 -1.60 -10.18
N TYR A 50 -5.41 -0.29 -10.31
CA TYR A 50 -6.09 0.52 -11.32
C TYR A 50 -5.81 0.05 -12.76
N LYS A 51 -4.58 -0.41 -13.03
CA LYS A 51 -4.18 -0.89 -14.36
C LYS A 51 -4.69 -2.28 -14.68
N VAL A 52 -4.74 -3.18 -13.70
CA VAL A 52 -5.05 -4.60 -13.91
C VAL A 52 -6.53 -4.91 -13.73
N ALA A 53 -7.22 -4.23 -12.82
CA ALA A 53 -8.65 -4.48 -12.62
C ALA A 53 -9.45 -4.11 -13.87
N GLU A 54 -10.50 -4.87 -14.18
CA GLU A 54 -11.49 -4.52 -15.20
C GLU A 54 -12.69 -3.79 -14.59
N ASP A 55 -13.13 -4.23 -13.40
CA ASP A 55 -14.25 -3.68 -12.65
C ASP A 55 -14.03 -2.19 -12.27
N PRO A 56 -14.95 -1.29 -12.64
CA PRO A 56 -14.91 0.12 -12.26
C PRO A 56 -14.73 0.37 -10.75
N LEU A 57 -15.30 -0.48 -9.88
CA LEU A 57 -15.18 -0.32 -8.43
C LEU A 57 -13.74 -0.57 -7.97
N ALA A 58 -13.13 -1.66 -8.43
CA ALA A 58 -11.74 -1.99 -8.11
C ALA A 58 -10.76 -0.94 -8.65
N LYS A 59 -11.01 -0.42 -9.86
CA LYS A 59 -10.25 0.71 -10.43
C LYS A 59 -10.36 1.98 -9.58
N GLY A 60 -11.59 2.33 -9.18
CA GLY A 60 -11.86 3.48 -8.33
C GLY A 60 -11.19 3.34 -6.96
N LEU A 61 -11.19 2.14 -6.39
CA LEU A 61 -10.52 1.85 -5.12
C LEU A 61 -9.00 2.01 -5.23
N GLY A 62 -8.38 1.48 -6.28
CA GLY A 62 -6.93 1.61 -6.51
C GLY A 62 -6.47 3.07 -6.62
N LEU A 63 -7.20 3.88 -7.40
CA LEU A 63 -6.93 5.33 -7.52
C LEU A 63 -7.23 6.07 -6.21
N GLY A 64 -8.34 5.77 -5.55
CA GLY A 64 -8.72 6.40 -4.28
C GLY A 64 -7.69 6.13 -3.18
N PHE A 65 -7.18 4.90 -3.09
CA PHE A 65 -6.09 4.56 -2.18
C PHE A 65 -4.80 5.31 -2.54
N THR A 66 -4.45 5.37 -3.82
CA THR A 66 -3.26 6.13 -4.26
C THR A 66 -3.39 7.62 -3.87
N ALA A 67 -4.56 8.21 -4.06
CA ALA A 67 -4.85 9.59 -3.67
C ALA A 67 -4.81 9.81 -2.16
N SER A 68 -5.29 8.84 -1.36
CA SER A 68 -5.24 8.93 0.09
C SER A 68 -3.80 8.87 0.62
N VAL A 69 -2.93 8.06 0.00
CA VAL A 69 -1.50 8.03 0.35
C VAL A 69 -0.81 9.34 -0.03
N MET A 70 -1.15 9.97 -1.17
CA MET A 70 -0.66 11.31 -1.50
C MET A 70 -1.11 12.35 -0.47
N GLY A 71 -2.37 12.29 -0.04
CA GLY A 71 -2.88 13.15 1.03
C GLY A 71 -2.18 12.91 2.37
N LEU A 72 -1.83 11.65 2.68
CA LEU A 72 -1.08 11.29 3.86
C LEU A 72 0.35 11.83 3.81
N LEU A 73 1.03 11.72 2.67
CA LEU A 73 2.37 12.31 2.47
C LEU A 73 2.33 13.82 2.66
N ALA A 74 1.40 14.52 2.00
CA ALA A 74 1.25 15.97 2.11
C ALA A 74 0.89 16.41 3.54
N GLY A 75 -0.03 15.69 4.20
CA GLY A 75 -0.43 15.96 5.58
C GLY A 75 0.73 15.80 6.57
N ASN A 76 1.62 14.83 6.33
CA ASN A 76 2.78 14.59 7.19
C ASN A 76 3.92 15.63 7.05
N ILE A 77 3.82 16.56 6.09
CA ILE A 77 4.75 17.70 5.97
C ILE A 77 4.49 18.74 7.06
N ASN A 78 3.22 19.02 7.36
CA ASN A 78 2.79 20.02 8.35
C ASN A 78 2.19 19.41 9.64
N GLY A 79 2.16 18.08 9.72
CA GLY A 79 1.60 17.35 10.86
C GLY A 79 2.28 16.01 11.07
N SER A 80 1.90 15.36 12.17
CA SER A 80 2.39 14.03 12.55
C SER A 80 1.29 12.98 12.43
N TYR A 81 0.52 13.04 11.34
CA TYR A 81 -0.71 12.25 11.20
C TYR A 81 -0.47 10.74 11.18
N TRP A 82 0.69 10.32 10.68
CA TRP A 82 1.09 8.91 10.68
C TRP A 82 1.14 8.28 12.08
N HIS A 83 1.44 9.07 13.11
CA HIS A 83 1.50 8.59 14.49
C HIS A 83 0.11 8.40 15.14
N PHE A 84 -0.98 8.87 14.50
CA PHE A 84 -2.32 8.51 14.95
C PHE A 84 -2.64 7.09 14.54
N TYR A 85 -2.85 6.22 15.53
CA TYR A 85 -3.22 4.82 15.33
C TYR A 85 -4.41 4.64 14.38
N THR A 86 -5.39 5.54 14.42
CA THR A 86 -6.56 5.50 13.53
C THR A 86 -6.17 5.65 12.06
N VAL A 87 -5.34 6.65 11.74
CA VAL A 87 -4.85 6.90 10.38
C VAL A 87 -4.00 5.74 9.87
N ALA A 88 -3.05 5.27 10.68
CA ALA A 88 -2.22 4.12 10.35
C ALA A 88 -3.06 2.85 10.13
N SER A 89 -4.06 2.60 10.98
CA SER A 89 -4.95 1.43 10.84
C SER A 89 -5.72 1.46 9.53
N TYR A 90 -6.28 2.62 9.16
CA TYR A 90 -6.97 2.77 7.89
C TYR A 90 -6.05 2.49 6.71
N PHE A 91 -4.83 3.03 6.73
CA PHE A 91 -3.84 2.74 5.69
C PHE A 91 -3.62 1.23 5.50
N TRP A 92 -3.37 0.49 6.58
CA TRP A 92 -3.12 -0.95 6.51
C TRP A 92 -4.33 -1.75 6.05
N ILE A 93 -5.54 -1.38 6.49
CA ILE A 93 -6.78 -2.02 6.07
C ILE A 93 -7.01 -1.81 4.57
N TYR A 94 -6.90 -0.58 4.08
CA TYR A 94 -7.06 -0.30 2.65
C TYR A 94 -5.98 -0.97 1.81
N LEU A 95 -4.73 -0.99 2.27
CA LEU A 95 -3.64 -1.69 1.60
C LEU A 95 -3.93 -3.19 1.45
N ALA A 96 -4.44 -3.85 2.50
CA ALA A 96 -4.80 -5.26 2.46
C ALA A 96 -5.93 -5.54 1.46
N ILE A 97 -6.93 -4.65 1.39
CA ILE A 97 -8.02 -4.77 0.40
C ILE A 97 -7.48 -4.61 -1.02
N VAL A 98 -6.65 -3.59 -1.28
CA VAL A 98 -6.02 -3.36 -2.59
C VAL A 98 -5.19 -4.56 -3.02
N LEU A 99 -4.37 -5.12 -2.11
CA LEU A 99 -3.60 -6.34 -2.34
C LEU A 99 -4.49 -7.51 -2.73
N ARG A 100 -5.58 -7.73 -1.99
CA ARG A 100 -6.50 -8.84 -2.25
C ARG A 100 -7.21 -8.68 -3.59
N MET A 101 -7.69 -7.48 -3.91
CA MET A 101 -8.35 -7.20 -5.19
C MET A 101 -7.39 -7.35 -6.37
N THR A 102 -6.13 -6.94 -6.21
CA THR A 102 -5.11 -7.08 -7.26
C THR A 102 -4.90 -8.55 -7.60
N LYS A 103 -4.78 -9.42 -6.59
CA LYS A 103 -4.66 -10.86 -6.80
C LYS A 103 -5.88 -11.48 -7.49
N ILE A 104 -7.08 -11.03 -7.16
CA ILE A 104 -8.31 -11.51 -7.80
C ILE A 104 -8.36 -11.09 -9.27
N ALA A 105 -7.95 -9.85 -9.57
CA ALA A 105 -7.90 -9.36 -10.95
C ALA A 105 -6.83 -10.06 -11.80
N GLU A 106 -5.75 -10.55 -11.18
CA GLU A 106 -4.66 -11.24 -11.88
C GLU A 106 -4.91 -12.75 -12.08
N ALA A 107 -5.78 -13.37 -11.28
CA ALA A 107 -6.05 -14.81 -11.34
C ALA A 107 -6.44 -15.33 -12.75
N PRO A 108 -7.32 -14.65 -13.53
CA PRO A 108 -7.69 -15.11 -14.86
C PRO A 108 -6.52 -15.07 -15.86
N LEU A 109 -5.58 -14.13 -15.70
CA LEU A 109 -4.40 -14.01 -16.55
C LEU A 109 -3.41 -15.15 -16.26
N GLN A 110 -3.27 -15.52 -14.99
CA GLN A 110 -2.39 -16.61 -14.58
C GLN A 110 -2.88 -17.96 -15.13
N GLU A 111 -4.18 -18.26 -15.03
CA GLU A 111 -4.76 -19.49 -15.58
C GLU A 111 -4.56 -19.60 -17.11
N ALA A 112 -4.64 -18.47 -17.83
CA ALA A 112 -4.39 -18.43 -19.27
C ALA A 112 -2.91 -18.68 -19.64
N ILE A 113 -1.98 -18.12 -18.87
CA ILE A 113 -0.53 -18.35 -19.03
C ILE A 113 -0.19 -19.81 -18.75
N ASP A 114 -0.65 -20.35 -17.62
CA ASP A 114 -0.39 -21.74 -17.22
C ASP A 114 -0.94 -22.73 -18.26
N THR A 115 -2.13 -22.44 -18.83
CA THR A 115 -2.72 -23.26 -19.90
C THR A 115 -1.94 -23.16 -21.21
N HIS A 116 -1.38 -21.99 -21.54
CA HIS A 116 -0.55 -21.79 -22.72
C HIS A 116 0.81 -22.50 -22.58
N GLU A 117 1.44 -22.47 -21.40
CA GLU A 117 2.69 -23.21 -21.13
C GLU A 117 2.50 -24.73 -21.24
N MET A 118 1.34 -25.29 -20.88
CA MET A 118 1.06 -26.71 -21.10
C MET A 118 0.92 -27.11 -22.58
N LYS A 119 0.68 -26.15 -23.49
CA LYS A 119 0.47 -26.40 -24.92
C LYS A 119 1.73 -26.30 -25.78
N ASP A 120 2.80 -25.70 -25.26
CA ASP A 120 4.08 -25.52 -25.95
C ASP A 120 5.09 -26.67 -25.61
N PRO A 121 6.04 -27.03 -26.49
CA PRO A 121 5.98 -28.23 -27.33
C PRO A 121 6.93 -29.36 -26.93
N VAL A 122 7.16 -29.63 -25.63
CA VAL A 122 7.94 -30.83 -25.27
C VAL A 122 7.16 -32.11 -25.63
N GLY A 123 5.83 -32.05 -25.59
CA GLY A 123 4.94 -33.17 -25.98
C GLY A 123 4.81 -33.36 -27.50
N GLU A 124 4.68 -32.28 -28.28
CA GLU A 124 4.48 -32.37 -29.74
C GLU A 124 5.76 -32.78 -30.49
N LEU A 125 6.95 -32.35 -30.04
CA LEU A 125 8.21 -32.73 -30.67
C LEU A 125 8.53 -34.23 -30.53
N VAL A 126 8.04 -34.88 -29.46
CA VAL A 126 8.19 -36.33 -29.29
C VAL A 126 7.20 -37.08 -30.20
N GLN A 127 6.01 -36.54 -30.41
CA GLN A 127 4.98 -37.17 -31.26
C GLN A 127 5.26 -37.04 -32.76
N GLN A 128 5.97 -36.00 -33.21
CA GLN A 128 6.43 -35.87 -34.60
C GLN A 128 7.69 -36.70 -34.93
N SER A 129 8.32 -37.34 -33.93
CA SER A 129 9.54 -38.14 -34.09
C SER A 129 9.32 -39.65 -34.25
N TYR A 130 8.07 -40.12 -34.38
CA TYR A 130 7.70 -41.52 -34.60
C TYR A 130 6.97 -41.75 -35.92
#